data_AF-A0AAV5RRI3-F1
#
_entry.id   AF-A0AAV5RRI3-F1
#
_cell.length_a   1.000
_cell.length_b   1.000
_cell.length_c   1.000
_cell.angle_alpha   90.00
_cell.angle_beta   90.00
_cell.angle_gamma   90.00
#
_symmetry.space_group_name_H-M   'P 1'
#
loop_
_entity.id
_entity.type
_entity.pdbx_description
1 polymer ?
#
loop_
_entity_poly.entity_id
_entity_poly.type
_entity_poly.pdbx_seq_one_letter_code
_entity_poly.pdbx_strand_id
1 'polypeptide(L)'
;MSLRNSSSRIIKAIYEGVPATGPPSLRTRWSRLRYKSPEHMQPAFEEALKIINKDSENQKLAAQNASSSQVREELYAKSDIYNPEVQYNDFVNYVDLSNPTYKLLAKRRWLRRSMPTMMQRIEQLHVIPDTLPTLMPEAETKIKFLLPKLDFIDPGAWVRNDICMRTPQISISDFSLPAGTSGHYTVAIVNPDIPDLENDSFNTDLHFLATNVEASLANPIANWAKSSVLKPYMPPVPEKNAPGQRMCVWVMRQENGHSSNLENKELVSEFDLRSFVSEQNLRPVSAFVWRSKWDYTSPAVREKLGLPRGRVFYRARTEFAEDSVLHITERPKWQKVDELYHNE
;
A
#
# COMPACT_ATOMS: atom_id res chain seq x y z
N MET A 1 -26.21 1.17 14.91
CA MET A 1 -24.74 1.19 14.98
C MET A 1 -24.26 2.59 14.65
N SER A 2 -23.31 3.12 15.42
CA SER A 2 -23.10 4.55 15.65
C SER A 2 -22.66 5.34 14.41
N LEU A 3 -23.60 6.08 13.79
CA LEU A 3 -23.30 7.16 12.83
C LEU A 3 -23.03 8.51 13.54
N ARG A 4 -23.26 8.58 14.86
CA ARG A 4 -23.28 9.81 15.64
C ARG A 4 -21.98 10.01 16.40
N ASN A 5 -20.98 10.56 15.75
CA ASN A 5 -19.83 11.12 16.48
C ASN A 5 -19.15 12.31 15.79
N SER A 6 -19.85 13.03 14.90
CA SER A 6 -19.45 14.38 14.53
C SER A 6 -19.75 15.34 15.68
N SER A 7 -18.93 16.40 15.82
CA SER A 7 -19.15 17.43 16.84
C SER A 7 -20.61 17.90 16.83
N SER A 8 -21.28 17.85 17.98
CA SER A 8 -22.72 18.20 18.10
C SER A 8 -23.06 19.56 17.48
N ARG A 9 -22.12 20.51 17.51
CA ARG A 9 -22.26 21.84 16.90
C ARG A 9 -22.30 21.79 15.38
N ILE A 10 -21.56 20.89 14.75
CA ILE A 10 -21.50 20.73 13.29
C ILE A 10 -22.77 20.06 12.80
N ILE A 11 -23.20 18.99 13.47
CA ILE A 11 -24.48 18.33 13.17
C ILE A 11 -25.62 19.34 13.26
N LYS A 12 -25.66 20.12 14.35
CA LYS A 12 -26.65 21.18 14.53
C LYS A 12 -26.62 22.19 13.37
N ALA A 13 -25.43 22.60 12.94
CA ALA A 13 -25.28 23.53 11.82
C ALA A 13 -25.65 22.93 10.45
N ILE A 14 -25.59 21.61 10.28
CA ILE A 14 -26.03 20.94 9.05
C ILE A 14 -27.55 20.98 8.94
N TYR A 15 -28.27 20.68 10.03
CA TYR A 15 -29.74 20.59 9.97
C TYR A 15 -30.45 21.92 10.23
N GLU A 16 -29.98 22.74 11.17
CA GLU A 16 -30.61 24.01 11.53
C GLU A 16 -30.03 25.21 10.76
N GLY A 17 -29.01 24.97 9.93
CA GLY A 17 -28.30 26.00 9.20
C GLY A 17 -27.17 26.67 9.98
N VAL A 18 -26.46 27.58 9.31
CA VAL A 18 -25.28 28.25 9.89
C VAL A 18 -25.71 29.19 11.03
N PRO A 19 -25.17 29.02 12.26
CA PRO A 19 -25.49 29.90 13.38
C PRO A 19 -25.13 31.36 13.08
N ALA A 20 -25.79 32.30 13.76
CA ALA A 20 -25.45 33.74 13.66
C ALA A 20 -23.99 34.07 14.06
N THR A 21 -23.35 33.19 14.84
CA THR A 21 -21.93 33.30 15.21
C THR A 21 -20.98 32.81 14.11
N GLY A 22 -21.52 32.38 12.97
CA GLY A 22 -20.83 31.81 11.81
C GLY A 22 -20.59 30.29 11.90
N PRO A 23 -20.07 29.69 10.84
CA PRO A 23 -19.99 28.23 10.72
C PRO A 23 -18.94 27.63 11.70
N PRO A 24 -19.24 26.49 12.35
CA PRO A 24 -18.35 25.88 13.33
C PRO A 24 -17.03 25.37 12.75
N SER A 25 -16.98 25.12 11.43
CA SER A 25 -15.79 24.66 10.71
C SER A 25 -14.68 25.71 10.64
N LEU A 26 -15.03 27.01 10.67
CA LEU A 26 -14.05 28.09 10.66
C LEU A 26 -13.46 28.29 12.05
N ARG A 27 -12.14 28.17 12.16
CA ARG A 27 -11.45 28.23 13.46
C ARG A 27 -11.56 29.60 14.13
N THR A 28 -11.37 30.68 13.39
CA THR A 28 -11.25 32.04 13.95
C THR A 28 -12.59 32.80 13.93
N ARG A 29 -12.84 33.59 14.98
CA ARG A 29 -14.03 34.44 15.12
C ARG A 29 -14.18 35.44 13.96
N TRP A 30 -13.07 36.07 13.56
CA TRP A 30 -13.06 37.04 12.46
C TRP A 30 -13.43 36.43 11.11
N SER A 31 -13.02 35.19 10.84
CA SER A 31 -13.43 34.51 9.60
C SER A 31 -14.89 34.09 9.64
N ARG A 32 -15.41 33.68 10.81
CA ARG A 32 -16.82 33.36 11.00
C ARG A 32 -17.74 34.56 10.75
N LEU A 33 -17.39 35.74 11.28
CA LEU A 33 -18.19 36.96 11.12
C LEU A 33 -18.20 37.48 9.67
N ARG A 34 -17.12 37.26 8.92
CA ARG A 34 -17.02 37.65 7.51
C ARG A 34 -17.72 36.68 6.55
N TYR A 35 -17.94 35.44 6.99
CA TYR A 35 -18.56 34.42 6.17
C TYR A 35 -20.05 34.71 5.99
N LYS A 36 -20.51 34.62 4.74
CA LYS A 36 -21.94 34.71 4.38
C LYS A 36 -22.30 33.45 3.61
N SER A 37 -23.30 32.72 4.09
CA SER A 37 -23.86 31.59 3.35
C SER A 37 -24.60 32.08 2.12
N PRO A 38 -24.56 31.34 0.99
CA PRO A 38 -25.47 31.53 -0.13
C PRO A 38 -26.94 31.67 0.32
N GLU A 39 -27.66 32.56 -0.36
CA GLU A 39 -29.09 32.78 -0.13
C GLU A 39 -29.88 31.51 -0.45
N HIS A 40 -30.97 31.29 0.29
CA HIS A 40 -31.87 30.14 0.12
C HIS A 40 -31.23 28.74 0.22
N MET A 41 -30.00 28.62 0.73
CA MET A 41 -29.33 27.33 0.95
C MET A 41 -30.16 26.41 1.85
N GLN A 42 -30.68 26.93 2.96
CA GLN A 42 -31.37 26.13 3.97
C GLN A 42 -32.70 25.53 3.46
N PRO A 43 -33.62 26.32 2.87
CA PRO A 43 -34.82 25.74 2.25
C PRO A 43 -34.52 24.71 1.16
N ALA A 44 -33.53 24.99 0.30
CA ALA A 44 -33.12 24.05 -0.75
C ALA A 44 -32.56 22.74 -0.16
N PHE A 45 -31.79 22.84 0.93
CA PHE A 45 -31.25 21.69 1.64
C PHE A 45 -32.35 20.84 2.29
N GLU A 46 -33.35 21.46 2.91
CA GLU A 46 -34.49 20.75 3.52
C GLU A 46 -35.29 19.95 2.49
N GLU A 47 -35.56 20.52 1.31
CA GLU A 47 -36.23 19.80 0.22
C GLU A 47 -35.37 18.65 -0.31
N ALA A 48 -34.07 18.87 -0.49
CA ALA A 48 -33.14 17.81 -0.90
C ALA A 48 -33.09 16.67 0.12
N LEU A 49 -33.13 16.98 1.43
CA LEU A 49 -33.14 16.00 2.50
C LEU A 49 -34.40 15.12 2.47
N LYS A 50 -35.57 15.69 2.12
CA LYS A 50 -36.80 14.90 1.94
C LYS A 50 -36.66 13.87 0.83
N ILE A 51 -36.05 14.26 -0.30
CA ILE A 51 -35.81 13.35 -1.44
C ILE A 51 -34.85 12.23 -1.02
N ILE A 52 -33.73 12.59 -0.38
CA ILE A 52 -32.72 11.64 0.09
C ILE A 52 -33.31 10.65 1.10
N ASN A 53 -34.13 11.12 2.04
CA ASN A 53 -34.75 10.27 3.05
C ASN A 53 -35.75 9.29 2.42
N LYS A 54 -36.57 9.75 1.47
CA LYS A 54 -37.49 8.89 0.72
C LYS A 54 -36.74 7.81 -0.05
N ASP A 55 -35.65 8.17 -0.73
CA ASP A 55 -34.82 7.21 -1.45
C ASP A 55 -34.12 6.23 -0.50
N SER A 56 -33.62 6.71 0.65
CA SER A 56 -33.02 5.87 1.70
C SER A 56 -34.02 4.82 2.21
N GLU A 57 -35.26 5.22 2.48
CA GLU A 57 -36.34 4.33 2.90
C GLU A 57 -36.65 3.26 1.85
N ASN A 58 -36.73 3.66 0.57
CA ASN A 58 -36.93 2.73 -0.54
C ASN A 58 -35.80 1.70 -0.65
N GLN A 59 -34.54 2.13 -0.52
CA GLN A 59 -33.39 1.24 -0.55
C GLN A 59 -33.38 0.27 0.65
N LYS A 60 -33.77 0.75 1.84
CA LYS A 60 -33.89 -0.09 3.05
C LYS A 60 -35.00 -1.13 2.90
N LEU A 61 -36.14 -0.77 2.32
CA LEU A 61 -37.23 -1.70 2.01
C LEU A 61 -36.79 -2.76 0.98
N ALA A 62 -36.08 -2.33 -0.07
CA ALA A 62 -35.49 -3.26 -1.05
C ALA A 62 -34.47 -4.22 -0.40
N ALA A 63 -33.63 -3.72 0.53
CA ALA A 63 -32.66 -4.54 1.24
C ALA A 63 -33.32 -5.62 2.11
N GLN A 64 -34.43 -5.29 2.77
CA GLN A 64 -35.20 -6.26 3.57
C GLN A 64 -35.75 -7.40 2.72
N ASN A 65 -36.18 -7.11 1.49
CA ASN A 65 -36.74 -8.10 0.56
C ASN A 65 -35.66 -8.89 -0.22
N ALA A 66 -34.38 -8.52 -0.13
CA ALA A 66 -33.31 -9.17 -0.87
C ALA A 66 -32.94 -10.55 -0.29
N SER A 67 -32.86 -11.56 -1.15
CA SER A 67 -32.54 -12.94 -0.75
C SER A 67 -31.05 -13.16 -0.47
N SER A 68 -30.15 -12.52 -1.24
CA SER A 68 -28.69 -12.68 -1.10
C SER A 68 -28.11 -11.72 -0.06
N SER A 69 -27.22 -12.23 0.80
CA SER A 69 -26.54 -11.46 1.85
C SER A 69 -25.70 -10.31 1.27
N GLN A 70 -24.98 -10.56 0.17
CA GLN A 70 -24.13 -9.56 -0.49
C GLN A 70 -24.97 -8.41 -1.06
N VAL A 71 -26.06 -8.74 -1.74
CA VAL A 71 -26.99 -7.74 -2.31
C VAL A 71 -27.63 -6.91 -1.20
N ARG A 72 -27.99 -7.54 -0.09
CA ARG A 72 -28.52 -6.85 1.09
C ARG A 72 -27.51 -5.86 1.68
N GLU A 73 -26.25 -6.26 1.85
CA GLU A 73 -25.17 -5.37 2.32
C GLU A 73 -24.98 -4.17 1.38
N GLU A 74 -24.99 -4.41 0.07
CA GLU A 74 -24.87 -3.34 -0.93
C GLU A 74 -26.05 -2.36 -0.92
N LEU A 75 -27.28 -2.83 -0.75
CA LEU A 75 -28.47 -1.97 -0.70
C LEU A 75 -28.48 -1.13 0.58
N TYR A 76 -28.10 -1.70 1.72
CA TYR A 76 -27.90 -0.93 2.95
C TYR A 76 -26.76 0.08 2.82
N ALA A 77 -25.67 -0.27 2.14
CA ALA A 77 -24.60 0.68 1.86
C ALA A 77 -25.10 1.86 1.00
N LYS A 78 -25.94 1.58 0.00
CA LYS A 78 -26.53 2.59 -0.88
C LYS A 78 -27.57 3.46 -0.16
N SER A 79 -28.29 2.95 0.82
CA SER A 79 -29.35 3.72 1.49
C SER A 79 -28.82 4.91 2.28
N ASP A 80 -27.64 4.80 2.88
CA ASP A 80 -27.08 5.87 3.73
C ASP A 80 -26.00 6.67 3.00
N ILE A 81 -25.72 6.37 1.73
CA ILE A 81 -24.61 6.99 1.00
C ILE A 81 -24.77 8.50 0.84
N TYR A 82 -25.99 8.98 0.62
CA TYR A 82 -26.29 10.41 0.44
C TYR A 82 -26.61 11.11 1.75
N ASN A 83 -26.51 10.42 2.90
CA ASN A 83 -26.72 11.05 4.19
C ASN A 83 -25.65 12.14 4.43
N PRO A 84 -26.04 13.41 4.69
CA PRO A 84 -25.10 14.50 4.93
C PRO A 84 -24.11 14.23 6.07
N GLU A 85 -24.54 13.55 7.14
CA GLU A 85 -23.66 13.19 8.25
C GLU A 85 -22.57 12.19 7.83
N VAL A 86 -22.95 11.17 7.06
CA VAL A 86 -22.03 10.15 6.54
C VAL A 86 -21.01 10.79 5.60
N GLN A 87 -21.48 11.64 4.68
CA GLN A 87 -20.62 12.36 3.76
C GLN A 87 -19.64 13.30 4.49
N TYR A 88 -20.11 13.99 5.53
CA TYR A 88 -19.27 14.84 6.35
C TYR A 88 -18.20 14.03 7.11
N ASN A 89 -18.59 12.91 7.73
CA ASN A 89 -17.66 12.04 8.46
C ASN A 89 -16.58 11.46 7.53
N ASP A 90 -16.96 11.03 6.32
CA ASP A 90 -16.03 10.55 5.29
C ASP A 90 -15.06 11.65 4.83
N PHE A 91 -15.54 12.88 4.68
CA PHE A 91 -14.72 14.05 4.33
C PHE A 91 -13.68 14.38 5.41
N VAL A 92 -14.03 14.28 6.69
CA VAL A 92 -13.11 14.53 7.82
C VAL A 92 -12.23 13.31 8.14
N ASN A 93 -12.37 12.20 7.39
CA ASN A 93 -11.70 10.92 7.64
C ASN A 93 -12.00 10.31 9.02
N TYR A 94 -13.18 10.60 9.58
CA TYR A 94 -13.68 9.93 10.78
C TYR A 94 -14.60 8.79 10.35
N VAL A 95 -14.00 7.65 10.04
CA VAL A 95 -14.67 6.57 9.30
C VAL A 95 -14.53 5.25 10.03
N ASP A 96 -15.63 4.52 10.16
CA ASP A 96 -15.65 3.15 10.64
C ASP A 96 -15.91 2.21 9.45
N LEU A 97 -14.87 1.52 9.00
CA LEU A 97 -14.94 0.63 7.85
C LEU A 97 -15.68 -0.69 8.13
N SER A 98 -16.11 -0.93 9.38
CA SER A 98 -17.07 -2.00 9.69
C SER A 98 -18.48 -1.69 9.18
N ASN A 99 -18.79 -0.42 8.92
CA ASN A 99 -20.05 -0.02 8.31
C ASN A 99 -19.98 -0.19 6.78
N PRO A 100 -20.97 -0.86 6.16
CA PRO A 100 -20.95 -1.13 4.72
C PRO A 100 -20.99 0.15 3.86
N THR A 101 -21.62 1.23 4.33
CA THR A 101 -21.65 2.53 3.64
C THR A 101 -20.27 3.15 3.56
N TYR A 102 -19.54 3.17 4.68
CA TYR A 102 -18.18 3.69 4.73
C TYR A 102 -17.20 2.83 3.95
N LYS A 103 -17.33 1.50 4.01
CA LYS A 103 -16.60 0.57 3.14
C LYS A 103 -16.82 0.89 1.66
N LEU A 104 -18.06 1.15 1.25
CA LEU A 104 -18.39 1.51 -0.14
C LEU A 104 -17.77 2.85 -0.55
N LEU A 105 -17.82 3.87 0.32
CA LEU A 105 -17.17 5.17 0.06
C LEU A 105 -15.65 5.04 -0.06
N ALA A 106 -15.03 4.29 0.84
CA ALA A 106 -13.59 4.00 0.79
C ALA A 106 -13.21 3.23 -0.49
N LYS A 107 -14.00 2.21 -0.88
CA LYS A 107 -13.82 1.48 -2.14
C LYS A 107 -13.89 2.42 -3.35
N ARG A 108 -14.86 3.33 -3.39
CA ARG A 108 -14.99 4.33 -4.48
C ARG A 108 -13.78 5.27 -4.54
N ARG A 109 -13.29 5.72 -3.39
CA ARG A 109 -12.10 6.58 -3.29
C ARG A 109 -10.84 5.87 -3.80
N TRP A 110 -10.67 4.60 -3.41
CA TRP A 110 -9.58 3.74 -3.85
C TRP A 110 -9.63 3.53 -5.37
N LEU A 111 -10.79 3.14 -5.92
CA LEU A 111 -10.99 2.94 -7.36
C LEU A 111 -10.71 4.20 -8.18
N ARG A 112 -11.02 5.39 -7.65
CA ARG A 112 -10.83 6.66 -8.36
C ARG A 112 -9.38 7.13 -8.43
N ARG A 113 -8.53 6.79 -7.44
CA ARG A 113 -7.19 7.38 -7.32
C ARG A 113 -6.09 6.37 -7.03
N SER A 114 -6.17 5.69 -5.89
CA SER A 114 -5.11 4.80 -5.42
C SER A 114 -4.91 3.61 -6.37
N MET A 115 -5.99 2.95 -6.79
CA MET A 115 -5.93 1.75 -7.65
C MET A 115 -5.31 2.06 -9.03
N PRO A 116 -5.76 3.09 -9.78
CA PRO A 116 -5.15 3.43 -11.06
C PRO A 116 -3.66 3.82 -10.93
N THR A 117 -3.29 4.55 -9.87
CA THR A 117 -1.89 4.93 -9.63
C THR A 117 -1.03 3.69 -9.37
N MET A 118 -1.52 2.76 -8.56
CA MET A 118 -0.85 1.50 -8.27
C MET A 118 -0.68 0.65 -9.53
N MET A 119 -1.77 0.43 -10.29
CA MET A 119 -1.74 -0.36 -11.52
C MET A 119 -0.83 0.26 -12.58
N GLN A 120 -0.87 1.59 -12.75
CA GLN A 120 0.05 2.30 -13.64
C GLN A 120 1.52 2.01 -13.29
N ARG A 121 1.87 1.98 -12.00
CA ARG A 121 3.24 1.76 -11.56
C ARG A 121 3.68 0.31 -11.70
N ILE A 122 2.78 -0.63 -11.43
CA ILE A 122 3.02 -2.07 -11.63
C ILE A 122 3.32 -2.34 -13.12
N GLU A 123 2.53 -1.76 -14.02
CA GLU A 123 2.70 -1.91 -15.46
C GLU A 123 3.97 -1.21 -15.98
N GLN A 124 4.15 0.07 -15.64
CA GLN A 124 5.32 0.85 -16.12
C GLN A 124 6.65 0.29 -15.64
N LEU A 125 6.66 -0.30 -14.45
CA LEU A 125 7.85 -0.93 -13.88
C LEU A 125 7.93 -2.41 -14.23
N HIS A 126 7.11 -2.93 -15.13
CA HIS A 126 7.09 -4.33 -15.58
C HIS A 126 7.02 -5.34 -14.42
N VAL A 127 6.42 -4.98 -13.29
CA VAL A 127 6.19 -5.92 -12.18
C VAL A 127 5.28 -7.05 -12.68
N ILE A 128 4.29 -6.67 -13.49
CA ILE A 128 3.61 -7.52 -14.44
C ILE A 128 4.23 -7.18 -15.82
N PRO A 129 4.71 -8.15 -16.61
CA PRO A 129 4.59 -9.59 -16.39
C PRO A 129 5.73 -10.22 -15.57
N ASP A 130 6.83 -9.53 -15.24
CA ASP A 130 8.07 -10.21 -14.81
C ASP A 130 7.90 -11.14 -13.59
N THR A 131 7.08 -10.73 -12.61
CA THR A 131 6.86 -11.54 -11.40
C THR A 131 5.62 -12.44 -11.52
N LEU A 132 4.43 -11.85 -11.66
CA LEU A 132 3.18 -12.55 -11.91
C LEU A 132 2.54 -12.06 -13.21
N PRO A 133 1.76 -12.92 -13.90
CA PRO A 133 1.25 -12.61 -15.23
C PRO A 133 0.14 -11.56 -15.23
N THR A 134 -0.69 -11.51 -14.19
CA THR A 134 -1.87 -10.63 -14.13
C THR A 134 -2.24 -10.31 -12.69
N LEU A 135 -2.90 -9.17 -12.48
CA LEU A 135 -3.51 -8.80 -11.20
C LEU A 135 -4.90 -8.22 -11.44
N MET A 136 -5.89 -8.70 -10.70
CA MET A 136 -7.19 -8.07 -10.58
C MET A 136 -7.30 -7.47 -9.17
N PRO A 137 -7.06 -6.16 -8.99
CA PRO A 137 -7.04 -5.56 -7.67
C PRO A 137 -8.40 -5.65 -6.98
N GLU A 138 -8.41 -6.22 -5.78
CA GLU A 138 -9.57 -6.29 -4.88
C GLU A 138 -9.31 -5.59 -3.54
N ALA A 139 -8.04 -5.45 -3.18
CA ALA A 139 -7.59 -4.84 -1.94
C ALA A 139 -6.62 -3.68 -2.18
N GLU A 140 -6.64 -2.67 -1.31
CA GLU A 140 -5.64 -1.62 -1.24
C GLU A 140 -4.46 -2.06 -0.36
N THR A 141 -3.25 -2.04 -0.92
CA THR A 141 -2.01 -2.23 -0.14
C THR A 141 -1.30 -0.90 0.04
N LYS A 142 -0.93 -0.58 1.29
CA LYS A 142 -0.05 0.56 1.60
C LYS A 142 1.14 0.09 2.42
N ILE A 143 2.29 0.70 2.16
CA ILE A 143 3.55 0.34 2.81
C ILE A 143 4.08 1.54 3.57
N LYS A 144 4.55 1.32 4.79
CA LYS A 144 5.18 2.32 5.63
C LYS A 144 6.42 1.73 6.30
N PHE A 145 7.54 2.44 6.24
CA PHE A 145 8.73 2.06 7.02
C PHE A 145 8.67 2.70 8.41
N LEU A 146 9.17 1.99 9.43
CA LEU A 146 9.09 2.37 10.85
C LEU A 146 10.07 3.51 11.20
N LEU A 147 9.82 4.70 10.65
CA LEU A 147 10.52 5.93 10.98
C LEU A 147 9.51 6.98 11.48
N PRO A 148 9.84 7.75 12.54
CA PRO A 148 8.90 8.60 13.28
C PRO A 148 8.29 9.77 12.49
N LYS A 149 8.65 9.95 11.21
CA LYS A 149 8.15 11.04 10.36
C LYS A 149 7.80 10.60 8.94
N LEU A 150 7.79 9.30 8.66
CA LEU A 150 7.47 8.81 7.33
C LEU A 150 6.01 8.37 7.27
N ASP A 151 5.27 8.96 6.34
CA ASP A 151 3.94 8.48 5.97
C ASP A 151 4.04 7.24 5.09
N PHE A 152 2.89 6.73 4.65
CA PHE A 152 2.85 5.67 3.64
C PHE A 152 3.57 6.13 2.37
N ILE A 153 4.37 5.26 1.79
CA ILE A 153 5.10 5.55 0.56
C ILE A 153 4.18 5.43 -0.66
N ASP A 154 4.47 6.23 -1.68
CA ASP A 154 3.78 6.13 -2.97
C ASP A 154 4.27 4.90 -3.76
N PRO A 155 3.40 4.25 -4.57
CA PRO A 155 3.82 3.16 -5.45
C PRO A 155 4.91 3.61 -6.44
N GLY A 156 5.97 2.82 -6.55
CA GLY A 156 7.13 3.05 -7.42
C GLY A 156 8.14 4.07 -6.88
N ALA A 157 7.97 4.56 -5.65
CA ALA A 157 8.90 5.51 -5.03
C ALA A 157 10.30 4.90 -4.85
N TRP A 158 11.32 5.75 -4.96
CA TRP A 158 12.69 5.40 -4.58
C TRP A 158 12.85 5.55 -3.07
N VAL A 159 13.29 4.49 -2.41
CA VAL A 159 13.50 4.47 -0.96
C VAL A 159 14.97 4.19 -0.67
N ARG A 160 15.54 4.95 0.26
CA ARG A 160 16.94 4.80 0.70
C ARG A 160 17.13 3.48 1.44
N ASN A 161 18.34 2.92 1.34
CA ASN A 161 18.60 1.58 1.86
C ASN A 161 18.62 1.54 3.40
N ASP A 162 19.01 2.64 4.05
CA ASP A 162 18.93 2.81 5.50
C ASP A 162 17.48 2.79 6.03
N ILE A 163 16.54 3.35 5.28
CA ILE A 163 15.11 3.34 5.62
C ILE A 163 14.54 1.92 5.48
N CYS A 164 14.96 1.19 4.46
CA CYS A 164 14.50 -0.16 4.17
C CYS A 164 15.09 -1.24 5.09
N MET A 165 15.94 -0.89 6.06
CA MET A 165 16.63 -1.85 6.93
C MET A 165 15.70 -2.73 7.77
N ARG A 166 14.55 -2.20 8.19
CA ARG A 166 13.58 -2.92 9.02
C ARG A 166 12.39 -3.35 8.16
N THR A 167 11.76 -4.44 8.57
CA THR A 167 10.54 -4.93 7.94
C THR A 167 9.51 -3.81 7.85
N PRO A 168 8.94 -3.54 6.66
CA PRO A 168 7.92 -2.54 6.52
C PRO A 168 6.63 -2.94 7.23
N GLN A 169 5.89 -1.94 7.70
CA GLN A 169 4.50 -2.09 8.07
C GLN A 169 3.65 -2.11 6.79
N ILE A 170 2.86 -3.16 6.63
CA ILE A 170 1.98 -3.35 5.46
C ILE A 170 0.53 -3.23 5.94
N SER A 171 -0.24 -2.39 5.25
CA SER A 171 -1.67 -2.22 5.46
C SER A 171 -2.40 -2.86 4.28
N ILE A 172 -3.34 -3.75 4.57
CA ILE A 172 -4.16 -4.50 3.62
C ILE A 172 -5.62 -4.17 3.90
N SER A 173 -6.28 -3.49 2.95
CA SER A 173 -7.70 -3.14 3.03
C SER A 173 -8.47 -3.83 1.91
N ASP A 174 -9.05 -4.99 2.21
CA ASP A 174 -9.78 -5.81 1.24
C ASP A 174 -11.26 -5.42 1.17
N PHE A 175 -11.67 -4.87 0.03
CA PHE A 175 -13.04 -4.39 -0.17
C PHE A 175 -14.00 -5.45 -0.71
N SER A 176 -13.49 -6.63 -1.07
CA SER A 176 -14.31 -7.74 -1.57
C SER A 176 -14.94 -8.54 -0.43
N LEU A 177 -14.27 -8.62 0.72
CA LEU A 177 -14.78 -9.32 1.90
C LEU A 177 -15.92 -8.54 2.55
N PRO A 178 -16.92 -9.21 3.15
CA PRO A 178 -17.98 -8.54 3.91
C PRO A 178 -17.44 -7.65 5.02
N ALA A 179 -18.15 -6.57 5.33
CA ALA A 179 -17.72 -5.65 6.39
C ALA A 179 -17.63 -6.39 7.75
N GLY A 180 -16.54 -6.17 8.49
CA GLY A 180 -16.30 -6.81 9.79
C GLY A 180 -15.70 -8.23 9.75
N THR A 181 -15.42 -8.78 8.57
CA THR A 181 -14.73 -10.08 8.44
C THR A 181 -13.21 -9.88 8.38
N SER A 182 -12.46 -10.72 9.09
CA SER A 182 -10.99 -10.82 8.95
C SER A 182 -10.66 -11.75 7.79
N GLY A 183 -9.73 -11.33 6.93
CA GLY A 183 -9.15 -12.19 5.90
C GLY A 183 -7.78 -12.72 6.33
N HIS A 184 -7.40 -13.88 5.78
CA HIS A 184 -6.05 -14.42 5.87
C HIS A 184 -5.32 -14.23 4.55
N TYR A 185 -4.10 -13.72 4.65
CA TYR A 185 -3.29 -13.37 3.49
C TYR A 185 -1.91 -14.02 3.56
N THR A 186 -1.34 -14.24 2.38
CA THR A 186 0.08 -14.50 2.18
C THR A 186 0.69 -13.25 1.58
N VAL A 187 1.80 -12.78 2.18
CA VAL A 187 2.53 -11.60 1.73
C VAL A 187 3.93 -12.03 1.30
N ALA A 188 4.26 -11.77 0.05
CA ALA A 188 5.59 -12.00 -0.52
C ALA A 188 6.22 -10.68 -0.97
N ILE A 189 7.51 -10.49 -0.71
CA ILE A 189 8.30 -9.39 -1.26
C ILE A 189 9.36 -10.02 -2.15
N VAL A 190 9.33 -9.69 -3.43
CA VAL A 190 10.14 -10.33 -4.47
C VAL A 190 10.94 -9.26 -5.20
N ASN A 191 12.21 -9.56 -5.47
CA ASN A 191 13.11 -8.73 -6.25
C ASN A 191 13.52 -9.47 -7.53
N PRO A 192 12.97 -9.10 -8.70
CA PRO A 192 13.32 -9.73 -9.98
C PRO A 192 14.64 -9.22 -10.58
N ASP A 193 15.35 -8.30 -9.93
CA ASP A 193 16.48 -7.55 -10.50
C ASP A 193 17.82 -7.90 -9.80
N ILE A 194 18.06 -9.16 -9.45
CA ILE A 194 19.36 -9.60 -8.93
C ILE A 194 20.27 -9.99 -10.10
N PRO A 195 21.43 -9.32 -10.29
CA PRO A 195 22.29 -9.60 -11.44
C PRO A 195 22.91 -11.00 -11.36
N ASP A 196 22.68 -11.77 -12.43
CA ASP A 196 23.26 -13.09 -12.69
C ASP A 196 24.31 -12.96 -13.81
N LEU A 197 25.56 -13.20 -13.43
CA LEU A 197 26.71 -13.01 -14.32
C LEU A 197 26.98 -14.23 -15.20
N GLU A 198 26.56 -15.42 -14.77
CA GLU A 198 26.78 -16.64 -15.54
C GLU A 198 25.88 -16.68 -16.78
N ASN A 199 24.64 -16.20 -16.61
CA ASN A 199 23.61 -16.21 -17.64
C ASN A 199 23.41 -14.85 -18.34
N ASP A 200 24.23 -13.83 -18.04
CA ASP A 200 24.06 -12.43 -18.46
C ASP A 200 22.59 -11.95 -18.35
N SER A 201 21.99 -12.22 -17.20
CA SER A 201 20.55 -11.98 -16.97
C SER A 201 20.26 -11.54 -15.54
N PHE A 202 18.99 -11.59 -15.15
CA PHE A 202 18.56 -11.29 -13.78
C PHE A 202 17.84 -12.49 -13.18
N ASN A 203 18.16 -12.77 -11.93
CA ASN A 203 17.49 -13.75 -11.10
C ASN A 203 16.50 -13.09 -10.16
N THR A 204 15.50 -13.88 -9.78
CA THR A 204 14.49 -13.47 -8.81
C THR A 204 14.88 -13.96 -7.43
N ASP A 205 14.87 -13.07 -6.44
CA ASP A 205 15.07 -13.41 -5.03
C ASP A 205 13.88 -12.98 -4.19
N LEU A 206 13.56 -13.83 -3.22
CA LEU A 206 12.51 -13.60 -2.24
C LEU A 206 13.10 -12.82 -1.07
N HIS A 207 12.67 -11.59 -0.85
CA HIS A 207 13.13 -10.81 0.30
C HIS A 207 12.32 -11.10 1.56
N PHE A 208 11.08 -11.53 1.44
CA PHE A 208 10.21 -11.80 2.60
C PHE A 208 9.04 -12.68 2.19
N LEU A 209 8.67 -13.61 3.05
CA LEU A 209 7.46 -14.42 2.88
C LEU A 209 6.82 -14.70 4.22
N ALA A 210 5.58 -14.27 4.37
CA ALA A 210 4.75 -14.55 5.53
C ALA A 210 3.39 -15.05 5.08
N THR A 211 2.87 -16.05 5.80
CA THR A 211 1.57 -16.67 5.55
C THR A 211 0.66 -16.50 6.76
N ASN A 212 -0.64 -16.76 6.58
CA ASN A 212 -1.64 -16.66 7.64
C ASN A 212 -1.70 -15.26 8.28
N VAL A 213 -1.35 -14.22 7.51
CA VAL A 213 -1.38 -12.83 7.96
C VAL A 213 -2.84 -12.41 8.09
N GLU A 214 -3.28 -12.15 9.32
CA GLU A 214 -4.63 -11.65 9.59
C GLU A 214 -4.70 -10.14 9.33
N ALA A 215 -5.68 -9.70 8.53
CA ALA A 215 -6.02 -8.29 8.34
C ALA A 215 -7.52 -8.13 8.10
N SER A 216 -8.08 -7.01 8.55
CA SER A 216 -9.50 -6.66 8.38
C SER A 216 -9.67 -5.20 7.98
N LEU A 217 -10.83 -4.81 7.46
CA LEU A 217 -11.07 -3.40 7.11
C LEU A 217 -11.01 -2.47 8.33
N ALA A 218 -11.40 -2.93 9.53
CA ALA A 218 -11.31 -2.15 10.75
C ALA A 218 -9.87 -2.04 11.27
N ASN A 219 -9.10 -3.12 11.14
CA ASN A 219 -7.68 -3.19 11.51
C ASN A 219 -6.86 -3.64 10.29
N PRO A 220 -6.54 -2.71 9.37
CA PRO A 220 -5.93 -3.06 8.10
C PRO A 220 -4.43 -3.34 8.20
N ILE A 221 -3.79 -2.98 9.32
CA ILE A 221 -2.37 -3.26 9.54
C ILE A 221 -2.18 -4.77 9.73
N ALA A 222 -1.29 -5.35 8.92
CA ALA A 222 -0.91 -6.77 9.00
C ALA A 222 -0.43 -7.13 10.41
N ASN A 223 -1.05 -8.16 11.00
CA ASN A 223 -0.66 -8.64 12.32
C ASN A 223 0.45 -9.70 12.22
N TRP A 224 1.71 -9.24 12.29
CA TRP A 224 2.88 -10.13 12.22
C TRP A 224 3.00 -11.11 13.39
N ALA A 225 2.40 -10.80 14.54
CA ALA A 225 2.49 -11.68 15.72
C ALA A 225 1.68 -12.97 15.57
N LYS A 226 0.67 -12.97 14.70
CA LYS A 226 -0.17 -14.15 14.40
C LYS A 226 0.17 -14.82 13.06
N SER A 227 1.15 -14.29 12.33
CA SER A 227 1.54 -14.81 11.02
C SER A 227 2.67 -15.82 11.12
N SER A 228 2.68 -16.80 10.22
CA SER A 228 3.79 -17.75 10.08
C SER A 228 4.80 -17.18 9.06
N VAL A 229 5.93 -16.66 9.56
CA VAL A 229 7.00 -16.09 8.73
C VAL A 229 7.90 -17.22 8.21
N LEU A 230 7.83 -17.49 6.91
CA LEU A 230 8.60 -18.56 6.25
C LEU A 230 9.98 -18.07 5.81
N LYS A 231 10.07 -16.84 5.29
CA LYS A 231 11.35 -16.15 5.02
C LYS A 231 11.39 -14.82 5.77
N PRO A 232 12.28 -14.67 6.76
CA PRO A 232 12.50 -13.39 7.43
C PRO A 232 12.86 -12.29 6.44
N TYR A 233 12.50 -11.06 6.78
CA TYR A 233 12.71 -9.93 5.89
C TYR A 233 14.21 -9.64 5.71
N MET A 234 14.66 -9.69 4.46
CA MET A 234 15.97 -9.23 4.03
C MET A 234 15.81 -7.85 3.39
N PRO A 235 16.50 -6.81 3.86
CA PRO A 235 16.44 -5.50 3.21
C PRO A 235 17.14 -5.53 1.85
N PRO A 236 16.76 -4.63 0.92
CA PRO A 236 17.45 -4.48 -0.35
C PRO A 236 18.88 -3.98 -0.13
N VAL A 237 19.84 -4.67 -0.77
CA VAL A 237 21.27 -4.32 -0.72
C VAL A 237 21.84 -4.18 -2.15
N PRO A 238 21.29 -3.25 -2.95
CA PRO A 238 21.69 -3.08 -4.35
C PRO A 238 23.18 -2.80 -4.48
N GLU A 239 23.74 -3.28 -5.59
CA GLU A 239 25.17 -3.21 -5.89
C GLU A 239 25.52 -1.94 -6.65
N LYS A 240 26.78 -1.50 -6.52
CA LYS A 240 27.16 -0.21 -7.12
C LYS A 240 27.17 -0.32 -8.64
N ASN A 241 26.54 0.65 -9.30
CA ASN A 241 26.33 0.70 -10.74
C ASN A 241 25.41 -0.39 -11.31
N ALA A 242 24.84 -1.27 -10.47
CA ALA A 242 23.73 -2.11 -10.90
C ALA A 242 22.48 -1.24 -11.17
N PRO A 243 21.57 -1.68 -12.06
CA PRO A 243 20.26 -1.08 -12.20
C PRO A 243 19.51 -1.01 -10.86
N GLY A 244 18.55 -0.10 -10.76
CA GLY A 244 17.71 -0.05 -9.58
C GLY A 244 16.84 -1.28 -9.45
N GLN A 245 16.75 -1.80 -8.24
CA GLN A 245 16.02 -3.03 -7.92
C GLN A 245 14.59 -2.72 -7.50
N ARG A 246 13.64 -3.43 -8.11
CA ARG A 246 12.21 -3.36 -7.81
C ARG A 246 11.91 -4.30 -6.65
N MET A 247 11.34 -3.76 -5.58
CA MET A 247 10.82 -4.54 -4.47
C MET A 247 9.32 -4.71 -4.67
N CYS A 248 8.93 -5.83 -5.27
CA CYS A 248 7.57 -6.15 -5.66
C CYS A 248 6.86 -6.88 -4.52
N VAL A 249 5.89 -6.23 -3.91
CA VAL A 249 5.06 -6.84 -2.86
C VAL A 249 3.80 -7.40 -3.49
N TRP A 250 3.54 -8.67 -3.20
CA TRP A 250 2.33 -9.37 -3.58
C TRP A 250 1.54 -9.76 -2.34
N VAL A 251 0.26 -9.39 -2.33
CA VAL A 251 -0.69 -9.79 -1.28
C VAL A 251 -1.69 -10.73 -1.91
N MET A 252 -1.77 -11.93 -1.35
CA MET A 252 -2.58 -13.02 -1.90
C MET A 252 -3.54 -13.54 -0.83
N ARG A 253 -4.83 -13.63 -1.15
CA ARG A 253 -5.84 -14.16 -0.24
C ARG A 253 -5.75 -15.69 -0.18
N GLN A 254 -5.91 -16.23 1.02
CA GLN A 254 -6.04 -17.66 1.28
C GLN A 254 -7.53 -18.01 1.37
N GLU A 255 -8.03 -18.94 0.55
CA GLU A 255 -9.47 -19.27 0.52
C GLU A 255 -9.92 -20.14 1.71
N ASN A 256 -9.07 -21.03 2.21
CA ASN A 256 -9.46 -22.05 3.20
C ASN A 256 -8.84 -21.89 4.59
N GLY A 257 -8.26 -20.72 4.93
CA GLY A 257 -7.75 -20.41 6.27
C GLY A 257 -6.80 -21.47 6.83
N HIS A 258 -5.49 -21.28 6.63
CA HIS A 258 -4.37 -22.19 6.89
C HIS A 258 -3.98 -23.09 5.71
N SER A 259 -2.82 -22.78 5.13
CA SER A 259 -1.97 -23.82 4.53
C SER A 259 -1.01 -24.30 5.62
N SER A 260 -1.43 -25.28 6.42
CA SER A 260 -0.59 -25.93 7.45
C SER A 260 0.63 -26.65 6.87
N ASN A 261 0.61 -26.95 5.57
CA ASN A 261 1.70 -27.66 4.87
C ASN A 261 2.94 -26.81 4.60
N LEU A 262 2.91 -25.50 4.86
CA LEU A 262 4.03 -24.60 4.54
C LEU A 262 5.04 -24.41 5.67
N GLU A 263 4.68 -24.70 6.92
CA GLU A 263 5.56 -24.40 8.07
C GLU A 263 6.83 -25.25 8.13
N ASN A 264 6.88 -26.37 7.38
CA ASN A 264 8.00 -27.31 7.36
C ASN A 264 8.72 -27.41 6.00
N LYS A 265 8.37 -26.59 5.01
CA LYS A 265 9.02 -26.63 3.69
C LYS A 265 10.22 -25.69 3.70
N GLU A 266 11.43 -26.25 3.62
CA GLU A 266 12.62 -25.44 3.37
C GLU A 266 12.43 -24.68 2.05
N LEU A 267 12.50 -23.35 2.13
CA LEU A 267 12.42 -22.51 0.94
C LEU A 267 13.73 -22.68 0.17
N VAL A 268 13.62 -23.25 -1.03
CA VAL A 268 14.72 -23.40 -1.97
C VAL A 268 15.28 -22.01 -2.33
N SER A 269 16.57 -21.94 -2.63
CA SER A 269 17.28 -20.69 -2.98
C SER A 269 16.69 -19.97 -4.19
N GLU A 270 16.15 -20.72 -5.14
CA GLU A 270 15.45 -20.21 -6.31
C GLU A 270 13.94 -20.24 -6.06
N PHE A 271 13.36 -19.07 -5.78
CA PHE A 271 11.94 -18.95 -5.49
C PHE A 271 11.16 -18.49 -6.72
N ASP A 272 10.37 -19.39 -7.30
CA ASP A 272 9.38 -19.04 -8.32
C ASP A 272 8.02 -18.73 -7.67
N LEU A 273 7.67 -17.45 -7.67
CA LEU A 273 6.40 -16.96 -7.16
C LEU A 273 5.20 -17.56 -7.92
N ARG A 274 5.31 -17.84 -9.22
CA ARG A 274 4.20 -18.36 -10.04
C ARG A 274 3.87 -19.79 -9.64
N SER A 275 4.89 -20.63 -9.58
CA SER A 275 4.76 -22.00 -9.10
C SER A 275 4.20 -22.02 -7.68
N PHE A 276 4.73 -21.18 -6.77
CA PHE A 276 4.22 -21.06 -5.41
C PHE A 276 2.74 -20.68 -5.34
N VAL A 277 2.31 -19.69 -6.12
CA VAL A 277 0.90 -19.26 -6.19
C VAL A 277 0.00 -20.41 -6.67
N SER A 278 0.44 -21.16 -7.68
CA SER A 278 -0.33 -22.28 -8.23
C SER A 278 -0.38 -23.48 -7.28
N GLU A 279 0.74 -23.86 -6.65
CA GLU A 279 0.83 -24.97 -5.69
C GLU A 279 -0.05 -24.74 -4.46
N GLN A 280 -0.09 -23.50 -3.98
CA GLN A 280 -0.81 -23.12 -2.77
C GLN A 280 -2.25 -22.62 -3.06
N ASN A 281 -2.68 -22.67 -4.33
CA ASN A 281 -3.97 -22.15 -4.79
C ASN A 281 -4.28 -20.75 -4.23
N LEU A 282 -3.28 -19.86 -4.31
CA LEU A 282 -3.37 -18.50 -3.78
C LEU A 282 -3.98 -17.57 -4.82
N ARG A 283 -4.79 -16.61 -4.36
CA ARG A 283 -5.38 -15.59 -5.24
C ARG A 283 -4.70 -14.24 -5.02
N PRO A 284 -3.92 -13.71 -5.97
CA PRO A 284 -3.39 -12.35 -5.87
C PRO A 284 -4.52 -11.32 -5.85
N VAL A 285 -4.61 -10.54 -4.77
CA VAL A 285 -5.68 -9.53 -4.56
C VAL A 285 -5.15 -8.11 -4.61
N SER A 286 -3.85 -7.93 -4.42
CA SER A 286 -3.21 -6.63 -4.45
C SER A 286 -1.71 -6.78 -4.67
N ALA A 287 -1.08 -5.71 -5.14
CA ALA A 287 0.35 -5.61 -5.21
C ALA A 287 0.80 -4.19 -4.88
N PHE A 288 2.07 -4.04 -4.56
CA PHE A 288 2.71 -2.76 -4.36
C PHE A 288 4.15 -2.86 -4.84
N VAL A 289 4.77 -1.75 -5.21
CA VAL A 289 6.19 -1.74 -5.58
C VAL A 289 6.87 -0.52 -5.00
N TRP A 290 8.09 -0.68 -4.52
CA TRP A 290 9.03 0.44 -4.36
C TRP A 290 10.35 0.06 -5.01
N ARG A 291 11.25 1.03 -5.14
CA ARG A 291 12.56 0.82 -5.77
C ARG A 291 13.68 1.22 -4.84
N SER A 292 14.78 0.48 -4.93
CA SER A 292 16.01 0.76 -4.20
C SER A 292 17.18 0.75 -5.17
N LYS A 293 18.15 1.64 -4.95
CA LYS A 293 19.39 1.70 -5.74
C LYS A 293 20.56 1.84 -4.80
N TRP A 294 21.76 1.55 -5.29
CA TRP A 294 22.96 1.77 -4.50
C TRP A 294 23.04 3.24 -4.07
N ASP A 295 23.34 3.43 -2.80
CA ASP A 295 23.58 4.72 -2.15
C ASP A 295 24.75 4.60 -1.17
N TYR A 296 25.16 5.74 -0.60
CA TYR A 296 26.27 5.77 0.36
C TYR A 296 26.00 5.00 1.66
N THR A 297 24.74 4.68 1.97
CA THR A 297 24.37 3.90 3.16
C THR A 297 24.47 2.40 2.95
N SER A 298 24.50 1.94 1.69
CA SER A 298 24.49 0.53 1.30
C SER A 298 25.61 -0.31 1.94
N PRO A 299 26.87 0.16 2.02
CA PRO A 299 27.94 -0.60 2.70
C PRO A 299 27.66 -0.78 4.19
N ALA A 300 27.17 0.25 4.88
CA ALA A 300 26.83 0.20 6.30
C ALA A 300 25.63 -0.71 6.57
N VAL A 301 24.65 -0.76 5.65
CA VAL A 301 23.53 -1.71 5.72
C VAL A 301 24.05 -3.14 5.60
N ARG A 302 24.93 -3.43 4.62
CA ARG A 302 25.54 -4.76 4.44
C ARG A 302 26.34 -5.20 5.67
N GLU A 303 27.16 -4.32 6.21
CA GLU A 303 27.96 -4.60 7.42
C GLU A 303 27.08 -4.97 8.61
N LYS A 304 26.00 -4.22 8.85
CA LYS A 304 25.04 -4.52 9.93
C LYS A 304 24.31 -5.85 9.75
N LEU A 305 24.19 -6.34 8.52
CA LEU A 305 23.58 -7.63 8.18
C LEU A 305 24.61 -8.77 8.15
N GLY A 306 25.89 -8.49 8.36
CA GLY A 306 26.96 -9.49 8.22
C GLY A 306 27.19 -9.98 6.78
N LEU A 307 26.73 -9.22 5.79
CA LEU A 307 26.87 -9.56 4.37
C LEU A 307 28.26 -9.18 3.84
N PRO A 308 28.76 -9.88 2.80
CA PRO A 308 30.02 -9.52 2.16
C PRO A 308 29.96 -8.13 1.54
N ARG A 309 31.15 -7.56 1.29
CA ARG A 309 31.30 -6.32 0.53
C ARG A 309 30.59 -6.48 -0.81
N GLY A 310 29.68 -5.56 -1.11
CA GLY A 310 28.90 -5.61 -2.35
C GLY A 310 29.78 -5.46 -3.59
N ARG A 311 29.35 -6.07 -4.70
CA ARG A 311 30.04 -5.95 -5.98
C ARG A 311 29.94 -4.51 -6.52
N VAL A 312 30.88 -4.16 -7.38
CA VAL A 312 30.88 -2.91 -8.13
C VAL A 312 30.95 -3.25 -9.60
N PHE A 313 29.88 -2.91 -10.31
CA PHE A 313 29.81 -3.07 -11.76
C PHE A 313 30.40 -1.87 -12.48
N TYR A 314 30.61 -2.02 -13.77
CA TYR A 314 31.00 -0.91 -14.63
C TYR A 314 29.83 0.04 -14.81
N ARG A 315 30.14 1.33 -15.02
CA ARG A 315 29.11 2.36 -15.17
C ARG A 315 28.37 2.24 -16.50
N ALA A 316 29.08 1.80 -17.54
CA ALA A 316 28.51 1.53 -18.85
C ALA A 316 28.28 0.03 -19.01
N ARG A 317 27.17 -0.35 -19.64
CA ARG A 317 26.95 -1.71 -20.11
C ARG A 317 27.79 -1.87 -21.39
N THR A 318 28.87 -2.62 -21.32
CA THR A 318 29.73 -2.98 -22.45
C THR A 318 29.28 -4.30 -23.07
N GLU A 319 29.62 -4.52 -24.34
CA GLU A 319 29.26 -5.76 -25.07
C GLU A 319 30.01 -7.00 -24.55
N PHE A 320 31.04 -6.83 -23.73
CA PHE A 320 31.88 -7.91 -23.20
C PHE A 320 31.67 -8.11 -21.69
N ALA A 321 31.25 -9.32 -21.29
CA ALA A 321 30.89 -9.68 -19.92
C ALA A 321 32.09 -9.88 -18.98
N GLU A 322 33.26 -10.30 -19.51
CA GLU A 322 34.50 -10.54 -18.74
C GLU A 322 35.04 -9.26 -18.08
N ASP A 323 34.73 -8.12 -18.68
CA ASP A 323 35.10 -6.79 -18.20
C ASP A 323 34.09 -6.21 -17.18
N SER A 324 33.17 -6.97 -16.58
CA SER A 324 32.06 -6.39 -15.79
C SER A 324 32.23 -6.46 -14.26
N VAL A 325 33.18 -7.24 -13.74
CA VAL A 325 33.35 -7.50 -12.30
C VAL A 325 34.66 -6.90 -11.78
N LEU A 326 34.60 -5.71 -11.19
CA LEU A 326 35.72 -5.21 -10.38
C LEU A 326 35.71 -5.93 -9.03
N HIS A 327 36.56 -6.94 -8.88
CA HIS A 327 36.97 -7.38 -7.55
C HIS A 327 37.63 -6.18 -6.84
N ILE A 328 37.03 -5.70 -5.75
CA ILE A 328 37.65 -4.72 -4.86
C ILE A 328 38.75 -5.44 -4.05
N THR A 329 39.81 -5.82 -4.74
CA THR A 329 41.10 -6.24 -4.18
C THR A 329 42.15 -5.74 -5.15
N GLU A 330 42.40 -4.43 -5.08
CA GLU A 330 43.52 -3.65 -5.60
C GLU A 330 43.00 -2.30 -6.09
N ARG A 331 42.96 -1.33 -5.16
CA ARG A 331 43.19 0.05 -5.61
C ARG A 331 44.61 0.05 -6.19
N PRO A 332 44.84 0.50 -7.44
CA PRO A 332 46.19 0.83 -7.84
C PRO A 332 46.72 1.82 -6.78
N LYS A 333 47.81 1.43 -6.12
CA LYS A 333 48.53 2.30 -5.19
C LYS A 333 48.73 3.63 -5.90
N TRP A 334 48.32 4.70 -5.23
CA TRP A 334 48.61 6.08 -5.56
C TRP A 334 49.96 6.22 -6.27
N GLN A 335 49.95 6.43 -7.58
CA GLN A 335 51.08 7.11 -8.21
C GLN A 335 51.04 8.55 -7.72
N LYS A 336 52.14 8.94 -7.09
CA LYS A 336 52.41 10.27 -6.59
C LYS A 336 52.31 11.25 -7.78
N VAL A 337 51.25 12.03 -7.85
CA VAL A 337 51.20 13.21 -8.73
C VAL A 337 51.94 14.31 -7.98
N ASP A 338 53.27 14.23 -7.99
CA ASP A 338 54.09 15.42 -7.85
C ASP A 338 53.88 16.22 -9.15
N GLU A 339 53.67 17.53 -9.04
CA GLU A 339 53.50 18.52 -10.12
C GLU A 339 52.11 18.62 -10.76
N LEU A 340 51.24 19.47 -10.19
CA LEU A 340 50.35 20.32 -11.00
C LEU A 340 49.70 21.50 -10.24
N TYR A 341 50.37 22.02 -9.21
CA TYR A 341 50.06 23.35 -8.66
C TYR A 341 51.33 23.95 -8.12
N HIS A 342 52.05 24.73 -8.93
CA HIS A 342 52.94 25.86 -8.58
C HIS A 342 53.40 26.46 -9.93
N ASN A 343 52.58 27.33 -10.50
CA ASN A 343 52.95 28.41 -11.41
C ASN A 343 51.73 29.31 -11.59
N GLU A 344 51.58 30.21 -10.61
CA GLU A 344 51.12 31.61 -10.63
C GLU A 344 50.39 32.00 -9.35
#